data_AF-A0A0S8ATE9-F1
#
_entry.id   AF-A0A0S8ATE9-F1
#
_cell.length_a   1.000
_cell.length_b   1.000
_cell.length_c   1.000
_cell.angle_alpha   90.00
_cell.angle_beta   90.00
_cell.angle_gamma   90.00
#
_symmetry.space_group_name_H-M   'P 1'
#
loop_
_entity.id
_entity.type
_entity.pdbx_description
1 polymer ?
#
loop_
_entity_poly.entity_id
_entity_poly.type
_entity_poly.pdbx_seq_one_letter_code
_entity_poly.pdbx_strand_id
1 'polypeptide(L)'
;MGKVTFFFIAVFAAVVILLAIFNQGSVDVTVWTNMTYSVPIIALIFISSLFGLLSMGIYVGIRDARRYMESWQIQRQQKKEKKVHELYSKGLDAFNASRLEEATDLFTNVIEDEPAHIEALIRLGDISLSKNDVIGAKDFYLRAREVKPGNIEVLLSLEKLAREQQKWQDALKCLDDVLEIDDANIHILRRKRDIYGTLNKWEELLDVQQKILKCKLSDDEEQEENRNLVGYKYEMARHQLETGDTDKAVKALKGIIKADTNFLAAYVTLAEAYMKNGNAKEAEGILLKGYDATSALVFLAKLEEYYIAEGEPGTIIDLYQRAIQKKQDDAKLQFLLAKLYYRLEMIDYADETLNAIDIGSFDYPGFHALKGCVYDRRSQHKQAVESFKKALDADDHLLVPYCCSHCGEFSDSWSGRCPGCKNWNSLMLDVNEVCKVDKRQSSS
;
A
#
# COMPACT_ATOMS: atom_id res chain seq x y z
N MET A 1 37.92 28.86 -52.34
CA MET A 1 37.18 28.51 -53.59
C MET A 1 37.61 29.32 -54.82
N GLY A 2 37.91 30.62 -54.73
CA GLY A 2 38.07 31.49 -55.92
C GLY A 2 39.16 31.13 -56.95
N LYS A 3 40.34 30.62 -56.54
CA LYS A 3 41.44 30.33 -57.50
C LYS A 3 41.18 29.09 -58.37
N VAL A 4 40.55 28.06 -57.79
CA VAL A 4 40.26 26.80 -58.49
C VAL A 4 39.08 26.98 -59.45
N THR A 5 38.02 27.68 -59.03
CA THR A 5 36.90 28.02 -59.93
C THR A 5 37.35 28.90 -61.08
N PHE A 6 38.21 29.89 -60.84
CA PHE A 6 38.77 30.73 -61.90
C PHE A 6 39.59 29.92 -62.91
N PHE A 7 40.40 28.97 -62.46
CA PHE A 7 41.15 28.07 -63.35
C PHE A 7 40.23 27.25 -64.26
N PHE A 8 39.18 26.62 -63.73
CA PHE A 8 38.23 25.86 -64.56
C PHE A 8 37.44 26.74 -65.53
N ILE A 9 37.06 27.96 -65.13
CA ILE A 9 36.42 28.94 -66.03
C ILE A 9 37.37 29.33 -67.17
N ALA A 10 38.65 29.59 -66.86
CA ALA A 10 39.66 29.95 -67.87
C ALA A 10 39.91 28.79 -68.85
N VAL A 11 40.01 27.55 -68.36
CA VAL A 11 40.15 26.36 -69.20
C VAL A 11 38.91 26.16 -70.08
N PHE A 12 37.71 26.29 -69.53
CA PHE A 12 36.46 26.21 -70.29
C PHE A 12 36.41 27.27 -71.40
N ALA A 13 36.74 28.52 -71.07
CA ALA A 13 36.80 29.61 -72.04
C ALA A 13 37.82 29.34 -73.16
N ALA A 14 39.01 28.82 -72.82
CA ALA A 14 40.02 28.44 -73.80
C ALA A 14 39.54 27.33 -74.74
N VAL A 15 38.88 26.29 -74.21
CA VAL A 15 38.30 25.19 -75.00
C VAL A 15 37.21 25.70 -75.94
N VAL A 16 36.35 26.61 -75.46
CA VAL A 16 35.29 27.23 -76.26
C VAL A 16 35.86 28.08 -77.39
N ILE A 17 36.88 28.90 -77.13
CA ILE A 17 37.56 29.70 -78.17
C ILE A 17 38.17 28.77 -79.23
N LEU A 18 38.80 27.68 -78.80
CA LEU A 18 39.40 26.70 -79.70
C LEU A 18 38.34 26.02 -80.57
N LEU A 19 37.22 25.57 -79.98
CA LEU A 19 36.06 25.04 -80.72
C LEU A 19 35.47 26.07 -81.68
N ALA A 20 35.51 27.36 -81.34
CA ALA A 20 35.01 28.44 -82.19
C ALA A 20 35.85 28.66 -83.44
N ILE A 21 37.17 28.50 -83.33
CA ILE A 21 38.08 28.63 -84.47
C ILE A 21 37.87 27.48 -85.48
N PHE A 22 37.65 26.25 -84.99
CA PHE A 22 37.55 25.06 -85.84
C PHE A 22 36.14 24.75 -86.36
N ASN A 23 35.07 25.35 -85.82
CA ASN A 23 33.68 25.07 -86.21
C ASN A 23 32.95 26.32 -86.72
N GLN A 24 33.42 26.88 -87.84
CA GLN A 24 32.88 28.11 -88.44
C GLN A 24 31.56 27.91 -89.22
N GLY A 25 31.06 26.68 -89.36
CA GLY A 25 29.83 26.37 -90.07
C GLY A 25 28.55 26.74 -89.30
N SER A 26 27.47 26.99 -90.04
CA SER A 26 26.11 27.16 -89.50
C SER A 26 25.25 25.93 -89.78
N VAL A 27 24.27 25.70 -88.93
CA VAL A 27 23.26 24.66 -89.05
C VAL A 27 21.90 25.33 -89.16
N ASP A 28 21.13 24.96 -90.17
CA ASP A 28 19.77 25.46 -90.32
C ASP A 28 18.84 24.71 -89.36
N VAL A 29 18.35 25.43 -88.35
CA VAL A 29 17.46 24.90 -87.32
C VAL A 29 16.03 25.31 -87.65
N THR A 30 15.16 24.33 -87.89
CA THR A 30 13.71 24.52 -88.04
C THR A 30 13.05 24.53 -86.68
N VAL A 31 12.55 25.69 -86.23
CA VAL A 31 11.96 25.83 -84.87
C VAL A 31 10.44 25.59 -84.89
N TRP A 32 9.75 26.03 -85.94
CA TRP A 32 8.32 25.81 -86.17
C TRP A 32 8.08 25.70 -87.68
N THR A 33 6.94 25.17 -88.11
CA THR A 33 6.65 24.88 -89.52
C THR A 33 6.90 26.11 -90.39
N ASN A 34 7.89 26.00 -91.29
CA ASN A 34 8.44 27.03 -92.21
C ASN A 34 9.33 28.14 -91.61
N MET A 35 9.79 28.04 -90.35
CA MET A 35 10.76 28.98 -89.76
C MET A 35 12.13 28.32 -89.60
N THR A 36 13.03 28.55 -90.58
CA THR A 36 14.44 28.11 -90.57
C THR A 36 15.37 29.25 -90.19
N TYR A 37 16.19 29.05 -89.15
CA TYR A 37 17.24 29.98 -88.77
C TYR A 37 18.61 29.33 -88.95
N SER A 38 19.55 30.01 -89.60
CA SER A 38 20.94 29.53 -89.71
C SER A 38 21.70 29.92 -88.45
N VAL A 39 22.01 28.93 -87.61
CA VAL A 39 22.64 29.14 -86.30
C VAL A 39 24.06 28.56 -86.31
N PRO A 40 25.09 29.31 -85.90
CA PRO A 40 26.45 28.77 -85.78
C PRO A 40 26.52 27.56 -84.84
N ILE A 41 27.31 26.54 -85.17
CA ILE A 41 27.47 25.32 -84.34
C ILE A 41 27.90 25.66 -82.90
N ILE A 42 28.75 26.68 -82.75
CA ILE A 42 29.23 27.18 -81.47
C ILE A 42 28.07 27.66 -80.58
N ALA A 43 27.07 28.32 -81.16
CA ALA A 43 25.90 28.79 -80.43
C ALA A 43 25.06 27.61 -79.90
N LEU A 44 24.95 26.51 -80.67
CA LEU A 44 24.28 25.27 -80.20
C LEU A 44 25.02 24.61 -79.03
N ILE A 45 26.36 24.53 -79.08
CA ILE A 45 27.18 24.00 -77.98
C ILE A 45 27.00 24.84 -76.71
N PHE A 46 26.96 26.17 -76.86
CA PHE A 46 26.69 27.07 -75.75
C PHE A 46 25.29 26.87 -75.16
N ILE A 47 24.26 26.77 -76.00
CA ILE A 47 22.88 26.55 -75.55
C ILE A 47 22.77 25.21 -74.80
N SER A 48 23.35 24.14 -75.31
CA SER A 48 23.36 22.82 -74.65
C SER A 48 24.10 22.84 -73.31
N SER A 49 25.26 23.50 -73.25
CA SER A 49 26.05 23.64 -72.02
C SER A 49 25.32 24.49 -70.98
N LEU A 50 24.68 25.57 -71.42
CA LEU A 50 23.87 26.45 -70.58
C LEU A 50 22.66 25.71 -70.03
N PHE A 51 21.99 24.90 -70.84
CA PHE A 51 20.87 24.05 -70.40
C PHE A 51 21.31 23.02 -69.35
N GLY A 52 22.45 22.35 -69.56
CA GLY A 52 23.04 21.44 -68.59
C GLY A 52 23.35 22.12 -67.26
N LEU A 53 24.00 23.29 -67.29
CA LEU A 53 24.27 24.11 -66.09
C LEU A 53 22.99 24.57 -65.40
N LEU A 54 21.97 25.00 -66.15
CA LEU A 54 20.66 25.37 -65.60
C LEU A 54 19.98 24.18 -64.93
N SER A 55 19.94 23.01 -65.59
CA SER A 55 19.33 21.81 -65.03
C SER A 55 20.01 21.33 -63.75
N MET A 56 21.35 21.37 -63.71
CA MET A 56 22.13 21.04 -62.51
C MET A 56 21.95 22.08 -61.40
N GLY A 57 21.90 23.37 -61.76
CA GLY A 57 21.59 24.44 -60.81
C GLY A 57 20.21 24.28 -60.18
N ILE A 58 19.20 23.95 -60.98
CA ILE A 58 17.83 23.65 -60.51
C ILE A 58 17.85 22.42 -59.60
N TYR A 59 18.51 21.33 -60.00
CA TYR A 59 18.60 20.11 -59.20
C TYR A 59 19.27 20.34 -57.84
N VAL A 60 20.44 21.00 -57.81
CA VAL A 60 21.16 21.32 -56.58
C VAL A 60 20.33 22.29 -55.73
N GLY A 61 19.69 23.29 -56.34
CA GLY A 61 18.80 24.22 -55.66
C GLY A 61 17.64 23.50 -54.96
N ILE A 62 16.96 22.57 -55.64
CA ILE A 62 15.88 21.76 -55.05
C ILE A 62 16.41 20.88 -53.92
N ARG A 63 17.55 20.19 -54.13
CA ARG A 63 18.16 19.32 -53.12
C ARG A 63 18.55 20.07 -51.86
N ASP A 64 19.20 21.22 -52.00
CA ASP A 64 19.68 22.01 -50.87
C ASP A 64 18.52 22.74 -50.18
N ALA A 65 17.49 23.17 -50.91
CA ALA A 65 16.24 23.67 -50.33
C ALA A 65 15.53 22.60 -49.50
N ARG A 66 15.48 21.34 -49.99
CA ARG A 66 14.91 20.22 -49.24
C ARG A 66 15.70 19.94 -47.95
N ARG A 67 17.03 19.86 -48.04
CA ARG A 67 17.90 19.67 -46.86
C ARG A 67 17.74 20.80 -45.84
N TYR A 68 17.65 22.04 -46.32
CA TYR A 68 17.40 23.19 -45.45
C TYR A 68 16.05 23.07 -44.75
N MET A 69 14.97 22.72 -45.46
CA MET A 69 13.65 22.50 -44.85
C MET A 69 13.65 21.37 -43.81
N GLU A 70 14.27 20.23 -44.12
CA GLU A 70 14.40 19.10 -43.18
C GLU A 70 15.19 19.54 -41.92
N SER A 71 16.32 20.23 -42.10
CA SER A 71 17.11 20.75 -40.98
C SER A 71 16.35 21.79 -40.14
N TRP A 72 15.55 22.64 -40.78
CA TRP A 72 14.72 23.64 -40.12
C TRP A 72 13.57 23.01 -39.33
N GLN A 73 12.93 21.98 -39.88
CA GLN A 73 11.90 21.21 -39.17
C GLN A 73 12.47 20.54 -37.93
N ILE A 74 13.63 19.87 -38.05
CA ILE A 74 14.32 19.23 -36.91
C ILE A 74 14.69 20.27 -35.86
N GLN A 75 15.29 21.41 -36.25
CA GLN A 75 15.63 22.48 -35.31
C GLN A 75 14.40 23.07 -34.61
N ARG A 76 13.29 23.24 -35.34
CA ARG A 76 12.03 23.74 -34.77
C ARG A 76 11.46 22.74 -33.77
N GLN A 77 11.51 21.44 -34.09
CA GLN A 77 11.05 20.38 -33.19
C GLN A 77 11.91 20.29 -31.94
N GLN A 78 13.25 20.30 -32.06
CA GLN A 78 14.16 20.33 -30.92
C GLN A 78 13.96 21.57 -30.03
N LYS A 79 13.70 22.75 -30.62
CA LYS A 79 13.38 23.95 -29.86
C LYS A 79 12.07 23.79 -29.09
N LYS A 80 11.07 23.15 -29.70
CA LYS A 80 9.79 22.85 -29.04
C LYS A 80 9.99 21.88 -27.88
N GLU A 81 10.64 20.74 -28.12
CA GLU A 81 10.94 19.73 -27.09
C GLU A 81 11.72 20.34 -25.91
N LYS A 82 12.73 21.18 -26.18
CA LYS A 82 13.47 21.89 -25.11
C LYS A 82 12.58 22.84 -24.31
N LYS A 83 11.71 23.60 -24.99
CA LYS A 83 10.77 24.52 -24.33
C LYS A 83 9.79 23.74 -23.45
N VAL A 84 9.23 22.65 -23.96
CA VAL A 84 8.32 21.77 -23.22
C VAL A 84 9.00 21.18 -22.00
N HIS A 85 10.22 20.66 -22.16
CA HIS A 85 11.01 20.12 -21.06
C HIS A 85 11.33 21.18 -20.00
N GLU A 86 11.69 22.40 -20.40
CA GLU A 86 11.94 23.52 -19.48
C GLU A 86 10.67 23.94 -18.72
N LEU A 87 9.53 24.03 -19.41
CA LEU A 87 8.24 24.33 -18.79
C LEU A 87 7.84 23.23 -17.80
N TYR A 88 8.01 21.96 -18.17
CA TYR A 88 7.74 20.83 -17.29
C TYR A 88 8.63 20.85 -16.05
N SER A 89 9.93 21.11 -16.20
CA SER A 89 10.86 21.24 -15.08
C SER A 89 10.45 22.37 -14.12
N LYS A 90 10.09 23.55 -14.64
CA LYS A 90 9.59 24.66 -13.83
C LYS A 90 8.28 24.31 -13.12
N GLY A 91 7.38 23.60 -13.82
CA GLY A 91 6.12 23.11 -13.26
C GLY A 91 6.36 22.14 -12.10
N LEU A 92 7.34 21.25 -12.24
CA LEU A 92 7.74 20.32 -11.19
C LEU A 92 8.34 21.04 -9.97
N ASP A 93 9.19 22.04 -10.19
CA ASP A 93 9.74 22.87 -9.11
C ASP A 93 8.64 23.61 -8.34
N ALA A 94 7.66 24.19 -9.06
CA ALA A 94 6.50 24.85 -8.45
C ALA A 94 5.62 23.86 -7.68
N PHE A 95 5.39 22.67 -8.23
CA PHE A 95 4.63 21.60 -7.58
C PHE A 95 5.29 21.13 -6.28
N ASN A 96 6.59 20.88 -6.31
CA ASN A 96 7.37 20.48 -5.14
C ASN A 96 7.44 21.60 -4.08
N ALA A 97 7.36 22.87 -4.50
CA ALA A 97 7.26 24.03 -3.61
C ALA A 97 5.83 24.31 -3.12
N SER A 98 4.87 23.41 -3.37
CA SER A 98 3.44 23.55 -3.03
C SER A 98 2.76 24.78 -3.66
N ARG A 99 3.35 25.38 -4.70
CA ARG A 99 2.74 26.47 -5.49
C ARG A 99 1.82 25.88 -6.56
N LEU A 100 0.69 25.31 -6.12
CA LEU A 100 -0.19 24.49 -6.96
C LEU A 100 -0.84 25.25 -8.12
N GLU A 101 -1.14 26.54 -7.96
CA GLU A 101 -1.71 27.39 -9.01
C GLU A 101 -0.71 27.61 -10.15
N GLU A 102 0.50 28.06 -9.81
CA GLU A 102 1.60 28.23 -10.77
C GLU A 102 1.95 26.90 -11.47
N ALA A 103 1.99 25.79 -10.73
CA ALA A 103 2.21 24.47 -11.30
C ALA A 103 1.09 24.07 -12.27
N THR A 104 -0.17 24.37 -11.95
CA THR A 104 -1.31 24.10 -12.84
C THR A 104 -1.13 24.84 -14.17
N ASP A 105 -0.77 26.13 -14.12
CA ASP A 105 -0.59 26.95 -15.32
C ASP A 105 0.60 26.44 -16.16
N LEU A 106 1.71 26.11 -15.52
CA LEU A 106 2.90 25.59 -16.19
C LEU A 106 2.64 24.23 -16.87
N PHE A 107 1.97 23.30 -16.19
CA PHE A 107 1.61 22.02 -16.80
C PHE A 107 0.51 22.16 -17.86
N THR A 108 -0.40 23.13 -17.72
CA THR A 108 -1.39 23.43 -18.77
C THR A 108 -0.70 23.91 -20.05
N ASN A 109 0.29 24.81 -19.93
CA ASN A 109 1.11 25.24 -21.06
C ASN A 109 1.88 24.08 -21.71
N VAL A 110 2.34 23.10 -20.91
CA VAL A 110 2.99 21.89 -21.43
C VAL A 110 2.03 21.07 -22.29
N ILE A 111 0.78 20.84 -21.83
CA ILE A 111 -0.19 20.06 -22.60
C ILE A 111 -0.79 20.83 -23.80
N GLU A 112 -0.75 22.17 -23.80
CA GLU A 112 -1.08 22.97 -24.98
C GLU A 112 -0.05 22.78 -26.10
N ASP A 113 1.24 22.77 -25.74
CA ASP A 113 2.31 22.49 -26.69
C ASP A 113 2.35 20.99 -27.07
N GLU A 114 2.17 20.07 -26.11
CA GLU A 114 2.18 18.62 -26.30
C GLU A 114 1.00 17.92 -25.59
N PRO A 115 -0.16 17.77 -26.26
CA PRO A 115 -1.36 17.19 -25.65
C PRO A 115 -1.21 15.75 -25.14
N ALA A 116 -0.19 15.03 -25.62
CA ALA A 116 0.12 13.66 -25.27
C ALA A 116 1.24 13.53 -24.21
N HIS A 117 1.65 14.62 -23.55
CA HIS A 117 2.68 14.57 -22.51
C HIS A 117 2.14 13.89 -21.23
N ILE A 118 2.49 12.61 -21.06
CA ILE A 118 1.93 11.74 -20.01
C ILE A 118 2.19 12.30 -18.62
N GLU A 119 3.44 12.69 -18.32
CA GLU A 119 3.84 13.10 -16.98
C GLU A 119 3.16 14.43 -16.56
N ALA A 120 2.93 15.35 -17.51
CA ALA A 120 2.19 16.58 -17.24
C ALA A 120 0.71 16.30 -16.97
N LEU A 121 0.09 15.37 -17.72
CA LEU A 121 -1.28 14.93 -17.46
C LEU A 121 -1.42 14.27 -16.08
N ILE A 122 -0.47 13.42 -15.68
CA ILE A 122 -0.46 12.83 -14.33
C ILE A 122 -0.39 13.92 -13.26
N ARG A 123 0.54 14.88 -13.38
CA ARG A 123 0.68 15.96 -12.39
C ARG A 123 -0.55 16.87 -12.33
N LEU A 124 -1.19 17.18 -13.46
CA LEU A 124 -2.48 17.90 -13.47
C LEU A 124 -3.58 17.10 -12.78
N GLY A 125 -3.60 15.77 -12.95
CA GLY A 125 -4.50 14.88 -12.22
C GLY A 125 -4.25 14.88 -10.72
N ASP A 126 -2.97 14.83 -10.30
CA ASP A 126 -2.56 14.86 -8.89
C ASP A 126 -2.97 16.20 -8.23
N ILE A 127 -2.73 17.32 -8.92
CA ILE A 127 -3.16 18.65 -8.46
C ILE A 127 -4.69 18.72 -8.38
N SER A 128 -5.41 18.17 -9.36
CA SER A 128 -6.88 18.16 -9.35
C SER A 128 -7.43 17.35 -8.17
N LEU A 129 -6.81 16.21 -7.86
CA LEU A 129 -7.16 15.44 -6.64
C LEU A 129 -6.90 16.22 -5.36
N SER A 130 -5.76 16.93 -5.27
CA SER A 130 -5.46 17.76 -4.09
C SER A 130 -6.49 18.88 -3.87
N LYS A 131 -7.13 19.35 -4.96
CA LYS A 131 -8.22 20.33 -4.95
C LYS A 131 -9.61 19.69 -4.76
N ASN A 132 -9.67 18.38 -4.52
CA ASN A 132 -10.89 17.58 -4.42
C ASN A 132 -11.74 17.57 -5.73
N ASP A 133 -11.14 17.92 -6.87
CA ASP A 133 -11.76 17.77 -8.20
C ASP A 133 -11.48 16.36 -8.74
N VAL A 134 -12.28 15.43 -8.25
CA VAL A 134 -12.21 14.01 -8.60
C VAL A 134 -12.54 13.76 -10.08
N ILE A 135 -13.40 14.60 -10.68
CA ILE A 135 -13.84 14.43 -12.07
C ILE A 135 -12.73 14.89 -13.02
N GLY A 136 -12.19 16.09 -12.80
CA GLY A 136 -11.07 16.61 -13.57
C GLY A 136 -9.84 15.72 -13.47
N ALA A 137 -9.53 15.22 -12.26
CA ALA A 137 -8.44 14.27 -12.07
C ALA A 137 -8.60 13.00 -12.92
N LYS A 138 -9.81 12.44 -12.94
CA LYS A 138 -10.11 11.24 -13.73
C LYS A 138 -9.91 11.49 -15.23
N ASP A 139 -10.35 12.65 -15.73
CA ASP A 139 -10.17 13.02 -17.14
C ASP A 139 -8.68 13.04 -17.53
N PHE A 140 -7.86 13.73 -16.75
CA PHE A 140 -6.41 13.81 -17.02
C PHE A 140 -5.74 12.43 -17.00
N TYR A 141 -6.07 11.57 -16.03
CA TYR A 141 -5.51 10.22 -15.98
C TYR A 141 -6.00 9.31 -17.12
N LEU A 142 -7.27 9.43 -17.53
CA LEU A 142 -7.78 8.67 -18.67
C LEU A 142 -7.11 9.10 -19.98
N ARG A 143 -6.93 10.40 -20.21
CA ARG A 143 -6.16 10.92 -21.34
C ARG A 143 -4.71 10.41 -21.32
N ALA A 144 -4.07 10.37 -20.15
CA ALA A 144 -2.73 9.80 -20.01
C ALA A 144 -2.71 8.29 -20.35
N ARG A 145 -3.76 7.55 -19.95
CA ARG A 145 -3.92 6.12 -20.26
C ARG A 145 -4.18 5.89 -21.75
N GLU A 146 -4.91 6.76 -22.44
CA GLU A 146 -5.12 6.68 -23.89
C GLU A 146 -3.81 6.82 -24.68
N VAL A 147 -2.90 7.70 -24.23
CA VAL A 147 -1.59 7.87 -24.85
C VAL A 147 -0.73 6.61 -24.67
N LYS A 148 -0.67 6.08 -23.44
CA LYS A 148 0.11 4.87 -23.13
C LYS A 148 -0.62 3.98 -22.12
N PRO A 149 -1.38 2.96 -22.59
CA PRO A 149 -2.21 2.12 -21.72
C PRO A 149 -1.45 1.36 -20.64
N GLY A 150 -0.20 0.96 -20.92
CA GLY A 150 0.67 0.22 -19.99
C GLY A 150 1.63 1.09 -19.18
N ASN A 151 1.36 2.40 -19.02
CA ASN A 151 2.17 3.22 -18.12
C ASN A 151 1.82 2.90 -16.67
N ILE A 152 2.77 2.33 -15.92
CA ILE A 152 2.59 1.92 -14.52
C ILE A 152 2.18 3.12 -13.64
N GLU A 153 2.80 4.30 -13.81
CA GLU A 153 2.47 5.48 -13.01
C GLU A 153 1.01 5.89 -13.21
N VAL A 154 0.52 5.89 -14.46
CA VAL A 154 -0.89 6.20 -14.77
C VAL A 154 -1.84 5.17 -14.14
N LEU A 155 -1.54 3.87 -14.25
CA LEU A 155 -2.35 2.81 -13.67
C LEU A 155 -2.41 2.92 -12.14
N LEU A 156 -1.31 3.28 -11.49
CA LEU A 156 -1.27 3.51 -10.04
C LEU A 156 -2.02 4.78 -9.61
N SER A 157 -1.98 5.84 -10.42
CA SER A 157 -2.79 7.04 -10.16
C SER A 157 -4.29 6.76 -10.30
N LEU A 158 -4.70 5.96 -11.30
CA LEU A 158 -6.08 5.49 -11.46
C LEU A 158 -6.51 4.54 -10.33
N GLU A 159 -5.62 3.65 -9.89
CA GLU A 159 -5.84 2.77 -8.73
C GLU A 159 -6.09 3.58 -7.47
N LYS A 160 -5.21 4.56 -7.17
CA LYS A 160 -5.35 5.45 -6.02
C LYS A 160 -6.69 6.18 -6.04
N LEU A 161 -7.05 6.75 -7.19
CA LEU A 161 -8.33 7.43 -7.40
C LEU A 161 -9.52 6.48 -7.16
N ALA A 162 -9.47 5.27 -7.70
CA ALA A 162 -10.51 4.26 -7.51
C ALA A 162 -10.63 3.85 -6.03
N ARG A 163 -9.51 3.72 -5.31
CA ARG A 163 -9.46 3.40 -3.88
C ARG A 163 -10.05 4.51 -3.02
N GLU A 164 -9.75 5.78 -3.30
CA GLU A 164 -10.36 6.95 -2.64
C GLU A 164 -11.87 7.00 -2.86
N GLN A 165 -12.34 6.56 -4.02
CA GLN A 165 -13.77 6.40 -4.34
C GLN A 165 -14.39 5.11 -3.80
N GLN A 166 -13.63 4.27 -3.09
CA GLN A 166 -14.04 2.93 -2.64
C GLN A 166 -14.54 2.01 -3.77
N LYS A 167 -14.09 2.25 -5.02
CA LYS A 167 -14.35 1.39 -6.18
C LYS A 167 -13.31 0.28 -6.24
N TRP A 168 -13.41 -0.64 -5.29
CA TRP A 168 -12.42 -1.69 -5.08
C TRP A 168 -12.19 -2.58 -6.31
N GLN A 169 -13.23 -2.88 -7.10
CA GLN A 169 -13.08 -3.69 -8.32
C GLN A 169 -12.27 -2.97 -9.41
N ASP A 170 -12.45 -1.66 -9.57
CA ASP A 170 -11.69 -0.88 -10.55
C ASP A 170 -10.23 -0.72 -10.11
N ALA A 171 -10.00 -0.55 -8.80
CA ALA A 171 -8.66 -0.54 -8.22
C ALA A 171 -7.94 -1.89 -8.45
N LEU A 172 -8.62 -3.02 -8.19
CA LEU A 172 -8.06 -4.35 -8.46
C LEU A 172 -7.72 -4.57 -9.94
N LYS A 173 -8.56 -4.10 -10.88
CA LYS A 173 -8.25 -4.16 -12.31
C LYS A 173 -6.99 -3.37 -12.66
N CYS A 174 -6.83 -2.16 -12.12
CA CYS A 174 -5.63 -1.37 -12.36
C CYS A 174 -4.37 -2.06 -11.80
N LEU A 175 -4.45 -2.71 -10.64
CA LEU A 175 -3.35 -3.51 -10.10
C LEU A 175 -3.06 -4.75 -10.96
N ASP A 176 -4.10 -5.40 -11.48
CA ASP A 176 -3.95 -6.54 -12.40
C ASP A 176 -3.27 -6.11 -13.71
N ASP A 177 -3.68 -4.99 -14.31
CA ASP A 177 -3.04 -4.41 -15.49
C ASP A 177 -1.53 -4.13 -15.24
N VAL A 178 -1.14 -3.73 -14.02
CA VAL A 178 0.27 -3.54 -13.64
C VAL A 178 0.99 -4.89 -13.47
N LEU A 179 0.34 -5.88 -12.86
CA LEU A 179 0.90 -7.22 -12.66
C LEU A 179 1.04 -8.01 -13.98
N GLU A 180 0.32 -7.65 -15.04
CA GLU A 180 0.56 -8.20 -16.38
C GLU A 180 1.92 -7.73 -16.96
N ILE A 181 2.43 -6.58 -16.51
CA ILE A 181 3.71 -6.01 -16.93
C ILE A 181 4.85 -6.52 -16.05
N ASP A 182 4.64 -6.53 -14.73
CA ASP A 182 5.59 -6.97 -13.70
C ASP A 182 4.87 -7.85 -12.67
N ASP A 183 4.87 -9.16 -12.93
CA ASP A 183 4.11 -10.16 -12.19
C ASP A 183 4.63 -10.43 -10.78
N ALA A 184 5.90 -10.09 -10.52
CA ALA A 184 6.61 -10.31 -9.27
C ALA A 184 6.74 -9.04 -8.41
N ASN A 185 6.04 -7.95 -8.76
CA ASN A 185 6.10 -6.71 -8.01
C ASN A 185 5.43 -6.82 -6.63
N ILE A 186 6.25 -7.01 -5.59
CA ILE A 186 5.79 -7.20 -4.20
C ILE A 186 4.91 -6.03 -3.72
N HIS A 187 5.24 -4.79 -4.08
CA HIS A 187 4.47 -3.63 -3.65
C HIS A 187 3.03 -3.65 -4.21
N ILE A 188 2.86 -4.08 -5.46
CA ILE A 188 1.55 -4.18 -6.12
C ILE A 188 0.77 -5.37 -5.56
N LEU A 189 1.43 -6.50 -5.34
CA LEU A 189 0.82 -7.66 -4.68
C LEU A 189 0.34 -7.32 -3.27
N ARG A 190 1.14 -6.59 -2.47
CA ARG A 190 0.74 -6.11 -1.13
C ARG A 190 -0.50 -5.21 -1.21
N ARG A 191 -0.53 -4.22 -2.10
CA ARG A 191 -1.74 -3.39 -2.32
C ARG A 191 -2.97 -4.21 -2.69
N LYS A 192 -2.81 -5.19 -3.58
CA LYS A 192 -3.90 -6.08 -4.02
C LYS A 192 -4.44 -6.89 -2.84
N ARG A 193 -3.54 -7.47 -2.05
CA ARG A 193 -3.86 -8.21 -0.82
C ARG A 193 -4.60 -7.33 0.19
N ASP A 194 -4.15 -6.11 0.42
CA ASP A 194 -4.76 -5.20 1.38
C ASP A 194 -6.20 -4.86 0.98
N ILE A 195 -6.48 -4.66 -0.33
CA ILE A 195 -7.84 -4.49 -0.84
C ILE A 195 -8.71 -5.74 -0.60
N TYR A 196 -8.20 -6.94 -0.88
CA TYR A 196 -8.94 -8.17 -0.55
C TYR A 196 -9.22 -8.30 0.95
N GLY A 197 -8.30 -7.83 1.80
CA GLY A 197 -8.47 -7.79 3.25
C GLY A 197 -9.58 -6.84 3.68
N THR A 198 -9.68 -5.66 3.05
CA THR A 198 -10.81 -4.73 3.27
C THR A 198 -12.15 -5.32 2.85
N LEU A 199 -12.16 -6.13 1.78
CA LEU A 199 -13.36 -6.80 1.27
C LEU A 199 -13.70 -8.10 2.01
N ASN A 200 -12.91 -8.53 3.00
CA ASN A 200 -13.00 -9.84 3.67
C ASN A 200 -12.98 -11.03 2.69
N LYS A 201 -12.29 -10.87 1.55
CA LYS A 201 -12.11 -11.89 0.52
C LYS A 201 -10.89 -12.74 0.83
N TRP A 202 -11.02 -13.58 1.86
CA TRP A 202 -9.90 -14.31 2.45
C TRP A 202 -9.27 -15.36 1.54
N GLU A 203 -10.05 -15.97 0.64
CA GLU A 203 -9.53 -16.95 -0.33
C GLU A 203 -8.61 -16.28 -1.34
N GLU A 204 -9.09 -15.23 -2.03
CA GLU A 204 -8.29 -14.48 -2.98
C GLU A 204 -7.08 -13.80 -2.31
N LEU A 205 -7.22 -13.36 -1.06
CA LEU A 205 -6.14 -12.81 -0.26
C LEU A 205 -5.02 -13.84 -0.06
N LEU A 206 -5.35 -15.06 0.35
CA LEU A 206 -4.37 -16.12 0.59
C LEU A 206 -3.63 -16.53 -0.69
N ASP A 207 -4.31 -16.51 -1.83
CA ASP A 207 -3.67 -16.74 -3.13
C ASP A 207 -2.62 -15.67 -3.45
N VAL A 208 -2.94 -14.38 -3.20
CA VAL A 208 -1.98 -13.29 -3.36
C VAL A 208 -0.83 -13.42 -2.35
N GLN A 209 -1.11 -13.79 -1.10
CA GLN A 209 -0.08 -13.99 -0.07
C GLN A 209 0.91 -15.10 -0.47
N GLN A 210 0.44 -16.19 -1.08
CA GLN A 210 1.32 -17.23 -1.60
C GLN A 210 2.20 -16.74 -2.75
N LYS A 211 1.72 -15.81 -3.59
CA LYS A 211 2.56 -15.17 -4.61
C LYS A 211 3.64 -14.29 -3.98
N ILE A 212 3.30 -13.51 -2.95
CA ILE A 212 4.26 -12.67 -2.21
C ILE A 212 5.40 -13.52 -1.63
N LEU A 213 5.07 -14.65 -0.98
CA LEU A 213 6.08 -15.55 -0.40
C LEU A 213 6.95 -16.28 -1.43
N LYS A 214 6.58 -16.27 -2.72
CA LYS A 214 7.43 -16.79 -3.81
C LYS A 214 8.38 -15.72 -4.38
N CYS A 215 8.14 -14.45 -4.08
CA CYS A 215 9.05 -13.37 -4.48
C CYS A 215 10.33 -13.41 -3.64
N LYS A 216 11.37 -12.73 -4.12
CA LYS A 216 12.63 -12.59 -3.37
C LYS A 216 12.42 -11.60 -2.23
N LEU A 217 12.36 -12.10 -1.00
CA LEU A 217 12.22 -11.34 0.23
C LEU A 217 13.53 -11.35 1.02
N SER A 218 13.76 -10.32 1.83
CA SER A 218 14.75 -10.40 2.91
C SER A 218 14.26 -11.33 4.03
N ASP A 219 15.17 -11.87 4.85
CA ASP A 219 14.80 -12.76 5.95
C ASP A 219 13.77 -12.12 6.90
N ASP A 220 13.90 -10.81 7.16
CA ASP A 220 12.98 -10.06 8.03
C ASP A 220 11.59 -9.91 7.38
N GLU A 221 11.53 -9.58 6.09
CA GLU A 221 10.27 -9.50 5.34
C GLU A 221 9.59 -10.87 5.22
N GLU A 222 10.35 -11.93 4.97
CA GLU A 222 9.81 -13.29 4.92
C GLU A 222 9.21 -13.70 6.27
N GLN A 223 9.87 -13.37 7.39
CA GLN A 223 9.32 -13.62 8.72
C GLN A 223 8.03 -12.82 8.97
N GLU A 224 7.98 -11.56 8.57
CA GLU A 224 6.78 -10.73 8.69
C GLU A 224 5.63 -11.28 7.83
N GLU A 225 5.89 -11.63 6.58
CA GLU A 225 4.89 -12.18 5.67
C GLU A 225 4.40 -13.58 6.10
N ASN A 226 5.26 -14.38 6.73
CA ASN A 226 4.84 -15.64 7.34
C ASN A 226 3.96 -15.41 8.58
N ARG A 227 4.26 -14.43 9.43
CA ARG A 227 3.39 -14.04 10.55
C ARG A 227 2.01 -13.57 10.05
N ASN A 228 2.00 -12.73 9.02
CA ASN A 228 0.77 -12.26 8.38
C ASN A 228 -0.03 -13.43 7.78
N LEU A 229 0.63 -14.39 7.13
CA LEU A 229 -0.02 -15.59 6.59
C LEU A 229 -0.79 -16.38 7.67
N VAL A 230 -0.21 -16.55 8.87
CA VAL A 230 -0.89 -17.22 9.98
C VAL A 230 -2.15 -16.44 10.39
N GLY A 231 -2.05 -15.12 10.50
CA GLY A 231 -3.18 -14.23 10.76
C GLY A 231 -4.29 -14.31 9.70
N TYR A 232 -3.93 -14.33 8.42
CA TYR A 232 -4.90 -14.46 7.33
C TYR A 232 -5.59 -15.83 7.30
N LYS A 233 -4.85 -16.92 7.57
CA LYS A 233 -5.45 -18.25 7.73
C LYS A 233 -6.44 -18.30 8.89
N TYR A 234 -6.14 -17.58 9.97
CA TYR A 234 -7.07 -17.44 11.10
C TYR A 234 -8.35 -16.71 10.70
N GLU A 235 -8.26 -15.59 9.99
CA GLU A 235 -9.46 -14.87 9.52
C GLU A 235 -10.30 -15.70 8.54
N MET A 236 -9.66 -16.46 7.65
CA MET A 236 -10.36 -17.43 6.80
C MET A 236 -11.12 -18.47 7.65
N ALA A 237 -10.49 -19.01 8.70
CA ALA A 237 -11.15 -19.98 9.58
C ALA A 237 -12.33 -19.35 10.34
N ARG A 238 -12.22 -18.09 10.77
CA ARG A 238 -13.36 -17.35 11.34
C ARG A 238 -14.51 -17.18 10.35
N HIS A 239 -14.19 -16.80 9.11
CA HIS A 239 -15.19 -16.66 8.06
C HIS A 239 -15.90 -18.00 7.76
N GLN A 240 -15.17 -19.12 7.80
CA GLN A 240 -15.75 -20.46 7.70
C GLN A 240 -16.70 -20.78 8.86
N LEU A 241 -16.41 -20.35 10.09
CA LEU A 241 -17.34 -20.50 11.22
C LEU A 241 -18.62 -19.66 11.04
N GLU A 242 -18.49 -18.46 10.49
CA GLU A 242 -19.63 -17.56 10.21
C GLU A 242 -20.54 -18.12 9.11
N THR A 243 -19.96 -18.75 8.08
CA THR A 243 -20.68 -19.36 6.96
C THR A 243 -21.23 -20.76 7.27
N GLY A 244 -20.89 -21.34 8.42
CA GLY A 244 -21.37 -22.65 8.86
C GLY A 244 -20.46 -23.83 8.46
N ASP A 245 -19.34 -23.58 7.80
CA ASP A 245 -18.33 -24.57 7.41
C ASP A 245 -17.44 -24.98 8.61
N THR A 246 -18.05 -25.42 9.71
CA THR A 246 -17.37 -25.64 11.01
C THR A 246 -16.25 -26.68 10.95
N ASP A 247 -16.43 -27.77 10.21
CA ASP A 247 -15.40 -28.83 10.11
C ASP A 247 -14.10 -28.33 9.45
N LYS A 248 -14.23 -27.50 8.41
CA LYS A 248 -13.07 -26.89 7.74
C LYS A 248 -12.37 -25.91 8.68
N ALA A 249 -13.14 -25.07 9.37
CA ALA A 249 -12.60 -24.11 10.32
C ALA A 249 -11.85 -24.80 11.46
N VAL A 250 -12.43 -25.84 12.06
CA VAL A 250 -11.79 -26.63 13.12
C VAL A 250 -10.48 -27.24 12.65
N LYS A 251 -10.43 -27.78 11.42
CA LYS A 251 -9.20 -28.31 10.83
C LYS A 251 -8.16 -27.21 10.62
N ALA A 252 -8.56 -26.04 10.11
CA ALA A 252 -7.69 -24.90 9.89
C ALA A 252 -7.09 -24.37 11.21
N LEU A 253 -7.92 -24.18 12.24
CA LEU A 253 -7.51 -23.71 13.57
C LEU A 253 -6.53 -24.69 14.23
N LYS A 254 -6.79 -26.00 14.15
CA LYS A 254 -5.83 -27.03 14.60
C LYS A 254 -4.49 -26.95 13.86
N GLY A 255 -4.53 -26.64 12.56
CA GLY A 255 -3.33 -26.41 11.74
C GLY A 255 -2.53 -25.19 12.21
N ILE A 256 -3.21 -24.09 12.52
CA ILE A 256 -2.61 -22.86 13.05
C ILE A 256 -1.93 -23.13 14.39
N ILE A 257 -2.63 -23.79 15.33
CA ILE A 257 -2.08 -24.14 16.66
C ILE A 257 -0.82 -25.01 16.55
N LYS A 258 -0.75 -25.90 15.55
CA LYS A 258 0.44 -26.73 15.31
C LYS A 258 1.61 -25.93 14.74
N ALA A 259 1.33 -24.91 13.93
CA ALA A 259 2.35 -24.07 13.30
C ALA A 259 2.86 -22.99 14.25
N ASP A 260 1.97 -22.40 15.06
CA ASP A 260 2.26 -21.36 16.03
C ASP A 260 1.50 -21.66 17.33
N THR A 261 2.24 -22.16 18.32
CA THR A 261 1.70 -22.48 19.65
C THR A 261 1.33 -21.25 20.46
N ASN A 262 1.84 -20.07 20.09
CA ASN A 262 1.58 -18.79 20.75
C ASN A 262 0.40 -18.04 20.12
N PHE A 263 -0.24 -18.61 19.09
CA PHE A 263 -1.40 -18.01 18.45
C PHE A 263 -2.67 -18.19 19.29
N LEU A 264 -2.77 -17.41 20.38
CA LEU A 264 -3.83 -17.48 21.40
C LEU A 264 -5.23 -17.54 20.78
N ALA A 265 -5.43 -16.73 19.75
CA ALA A 265 -6.73 -16.59 19.13
C ALA A 265 -7.27 -17.86 18.47
N ALA A 266 -6.38 -18.72 17.97
CA ALA A 266 -6.79 -19.99 17.38
C ALA A 266 -7.31 -20.96 18.45
N TYR A 267 -6.74 -20.95 19.66
CA TYR A 267 -7.23 -21.77 20.77
C TYR A 267 -8.61 -21.30 21.25
N VAL A 268 -8.76 -20.00 21.52
CA VAL A 268 -10.04 -19.44 22.01
C VAL A 268 -11.14 -19.68 20.99
N THR A 269 -10.90 -19.36 19.71
CA THR A 269 -11.89 -19.55 18.64
C THR A 269 -12.23 -21.01 18.41
N LEU A 270 -11.25 -21.93 18.54
CA LEU A 270 -11.50 -23.36 18.43
C LEU A 270 -12.35 -23.88 19.60
N ALA A 271 -12.09 -23.41 20.81
CA ALA A 271 -12.88 -23.75 21.98
C ALA A 271 -14.33 -23.24 21.84
N GLU A 272 -14.53 -21.99 21.41
CA GLU A 272 -15.85 -21.42 21.13
C GLU A 272 -16.60 -22.22 20.06
N ALA A 273 -15.91 -22.65 19.00
CA ALA A 273 -16.50 -23.51 17.97
C ALA A 273 -16.96 -24.87 18.53
N TYR A 274 -16.18 -25.47 19.43
CA TYR A 274 -16.58 -26.71 20.10
C TYR A 274 -17.75 -26.52 21.07
N MET A 275 -17.75 -25.44 21.86
CA MET A 275 -18.87 -25.11 22.75
C MET A 275 -20.17 -24.94 21.97
N LYS A 276 -20.14 -24.22 20.84
CA LYS A 276 -21.31 -24.02 19.97
C LYS A 276 -21.85 -25.34 19.39
N ASN A 277 -20.97 -26.32 19.16
CA ASN A 277 -21.33 -27.64 18.66
C ASN A 277 -21.73 -28.64 19.78
N GLY A 278 -21.79 -28.21 21.04
CA GLY A 278 -22.14 -29.06 22.18
C GLY A 278 -20.99 -29.93 22.72
N ASN A 279 -19.77 -29.76 22.18
CA ASN A 279 -18.58 -30.50 22.57
C ASN A 279 -17.80 -29.75 23.66
N ALA A 280 -18.44 -29.56 24.81
CA ALA A 280 -17.95 -28.77 25.93
C ALA A 280 -16.60 -29.27 26.49
N LYS A 281 -16.43 -30.60 26.59
CA LYS A 281 -15.19 -31.22 27.12
C LYS A 281 -14.00 -31.04 26.19
N GLU A 282 -14.21 -31.07 24.88
CA GLU A 282 -13.17 -30.76 23.91
C GLU A 282 -12.77 -29.29 23.98
N ALA A 283 -13.72 -28.38 24.17
CA ALA A 283 -13.43 -26.96 24.34
C ALA A 283 -12.55 -26.70 25.58
N GLU A 284 -12.93 -27.30 26.72
CA GLU A 284 -12.15 -27.28 27.96
C GLU A 284 -10.71 -27.76 27.73
N GLY A 285 -10.55 -28.92 27.07
CA GLY A 285 -9.23 -29.48 26.76
C GLY A 285 -8.36 -28.57 25.88
N ILE A 286 -8.95 -27.85 24.92
CA ILE A 286 -8.23 -26.88 24.09
C ILE A 286 -7.79 -25.66 24.90
N LEU A 287 -8.65 -25.12 25.76
CA LEU A 287 -8.31 -23.97 26.60
C LEU A 287 -7.22 -24.32 27.61
N LEU A 288 -7.31 -25.50 28.25
CA LEU A 288 -6.27 -26.00 29.15
C LEU A 288 -4.93 -26.16 28.41
N LYS A 289 -4.95 -26.74 27.21
CA LYS A 289 -3.75 -26.87 26.37
C LYS A 289 -3.16 -25.51 26.01
N GLY A 290 -3.99 -24.53 25.67
CA GLY A 290 -3.56 -23.16 25.38
C GLY A 290 -2.90 -22.52 26.60
N TYR A 291 -3.51 -22.68 27.78
CA TYR A 291 -2.95 -22.18 29.04
C TYR A 291 -1.62 -22.83 29.39
N ASP A 292 -1.50 -24.16 29.29
CA ASP A 292 -0.26 -24.87 29.56
C ASP A 292 0.87 -24.46 28.60
N ALA A 293 0.55 -24.12 27.35
CA ALA A 293 1.52 -23.70 26.34
C ALA A 293 2.01 -22.26 26.52
N THR A 294 1.14 -21.32 26.89
CA THR A 294 1.46 -19.88 26.84
C THR A 294 1.35 -19.15 28.18
N SER A 295 0.69 -19.77 29.17
CA SER A 295 0.32 -19.15 30.45
C SER A 295 -0.49 -17.84 30.31
N ALA A 296 -1.16 -17.62 29.18
CA ALA A 296 -1.93 -16.40 28.95
C ALA A 296 -3.22 -16.36 29.79
N LEU A 297 -3.47 -15.23 30.46
CA LEU A 297 -4.60 -15.05 31.38
C LEU A 297 -5.98 -15.15 30.70
N VAL A 298 -6.06 -14.91 29.39
CA VAL A 298 -7.30 -15.07 28.63
C VAL A 298 -7.84 -16.50 28.72
N PHE A 299 -6.98 -17.51 28.77
CA PHE A 299 -7.41 -18.89 28.88
C PHE A 299 -8.02 -19.19 30.27
N LEU A 300 -7.45 -18.61 31.33
CA LEU A 300 -8.03 -18.72 32.66
C LEU A 300 -9.39 -18.02 32.75
N ALA A 301 -9.52 -16.82 32.17
CA ALA A 301 -10.80 -16.12 32.11
C ALA A 301 -11.87 -16.94 31.37
N LYS A 302 -11.52 -17.57 30.24
CA LYS A 302 -12.43 -18.43 29.49
C LYS A 302 -12.77 -19.75 30.20
N LEU A 303 -11.81 -20.34 30.90
CA LEU A 303 -12.06 -21.51 31.74
C LEU A 303 -12.92 -21.16 32.96
N GLU A 304 -12.73 -19.98 33.56
CA GLU A 304 -13.59 -19.49 34.64
C GLU A 304 -15.03 -19.32 34.18
N GLU A 305 -15.26 -18.65 33.04
CA GLU A 305 -16.58 -18.53 32.42
C GLU A 305 -17.25 -19.91 32.25
N TYR A 306 -16.48 -20.88 31.75
CA TYR A 306 -16.93 -22.25 31.53
C TYR A 306 -17.28 -23.01 32.83
N TYR A 307 -16.36 -23.12 33.79
CA TYR A 307 -16.58 -23.89 35.01
C TYR A 307 -17.65 -23.28 35.92
N ILE A 308 -17.81 -21.95 35.90
CA ILE A 308 -18.90 -21.28 36.61
C ILE A 308 -20.25 -21.58 35.97
N ALA A 309 -20.33 -21.62 34.64
CA ALA A 309 -21.55 -21.99 33.93
C ALA A 309 -21.95 -23.46 34.17
N GLU A 310 -20.97 -24.36 34.25
CA GLU A 310 -21.18 -25.79 34.54
C GLU A 310 -21.49 -26.07 36.03
N GLY A 311 -21.27 -25.10 36.93
CA GLY A 311 -21.49 -25.27 38.36
C GLY A 311 -20.38 -26.04 39.08
N GLU A 312 -19.17 -26.10 38.50
CA GLU A 312 -17.99 -26.76 39.08
C GLU A 312 -16.87 -25.76 39.45
N PRO A 313 -17.12 -24.80 40.37
CA PRO A 313 -16.13 -23.77 40.71
C PRO A 313 -14.85 -24.32 41.36
N GLY A 314 -14.90 -25.51 41.96
CA GLY A 314 -13.73 -26.14 42.59
C GLY A 314 -12.59 -26.40 41.61
N THR A 315 -12.91 -26.78 40.37
CA THR A 315 -11.91 -27.12 39.34
C THR A 315 -11.14 -25.88 38.89
N ILE A 316 -11.82 -24.75 38.70
CA ILE A 316 -11.16 -23.49 38.34
C ILE A 316 -10.33 -22.93 39.51
N ILE A 317 -10.80 -23.07 40.76
CA ILE A 317 -10.04 -22.69 41.95
C ILE A 317 -8.72 -23.48 42.02
N ASP A 318 -8.79 -24.80 41.85
CA ASP A 318 -7.59 -25.66 41.83
C ASP A 318 -6.62 -25.26 40.70
N LEU A 319 -7.15 -24.92 39.52
CA LEU A 319 -6.33 -24.46 38.40
C LEU A 319 -5.58 -23.16 38.74
N TYR A 320 -6.26 -22.17 39.34
CA TYR A 320 -5.63 -20.94 39.82
C TYR A 320 -4.57 -21.23 40.90
N GLN A 321 -4.87 -22.09 41.87
CA GLN A 321 -3.92 -22.45 42.93
C GLN A 321 -2.67 -23.12 42.36
N ARG A 322 -2.82 -24.06 41.42
CA ARG A 322 -1.69 -24.68 40.70
C ARG A 322 -0.89 -23.66 39.88
N ALA A 323 -1.56 -22.70 39.25
CA ALA A 323 -0.91 -21.61 38.51
C ALA A 323 -0.03 -20.74 39.43
N ILE A 324 -0.56 -20.34 40.59
CA ILE A 324 0.14 -19.55 41.61
C ILE A 324 1.31 -20.33 42.20
N GLN A 325 1.17 -21.65 42.42
CA GLN A 325 2.27 -22.49 42.90
C GLN A 325 3.42 -22.58 41.89
N LYS A 326 3.14 -22.63 40.59
CA LYS A 326 4.16 -22.67 39.54
C LYS A 326 4.91 -21.34 39.40
N LYS A 327 4.20 -20.21 39.55
CA LYS A 327 4.75 -18.86 39.52
C LYS A 327 4.52 -18.21 40.88
N GLN A 328 5.35 -18.62 41.84
CA GLN A 328 5.31 -18.04 43.18
C GLN A 328 5.44 -16.51 43.04
N ASP A 329 4.48 -15.78 43.63
CA ASP A 329 4.41 -14.30 43.66
C ASP A 329 3.82 -13.58 42.41
N ASP A 330 3.01 -14.27 41.60
CA ASP A 330 2.22 -13.59 40.55
C ASP A 330 0.95 -12.93 41.13
N ALA A 331 1.09 -11.65 41.53
CA ALA A 331 0.00 -10.84 42.08
C ALA A 331 -1.24 -10.76 41.17
N LYS A 332 -1.08 -10.90 39.84
CA LYS A 332 -2.22 -10.90 38.90
C LYS A 332 -3.08 -12.15 39.10
N LEU A 333 -2.45 -13.31 39.23
CA LEU A 333 -3.14 -14.58 39.46
C LEU A 333 -3.81 -14.61 40.83
N GLN A 334 -3.14 -14.11 41.87
CA GLN A 334 -3.72 -13.97 43.21
C GLN A 334 -4.93 -13.04 43.21
N PHE A 335 -4.85 -11.90 42.52
CA PHE A 335 -5.97 -10.97 42.40
C PHE A 335 -7.17 -11.59 41.68
N LEU A 336 -6.94 -12.27 40.56
CA LEU A 336 -8.01 -12.96 39.83
C LEU A 336 -8.65 -14.07 40.69
N LEU A 337 -7.86 -14.84 41.43
CA LEU A 337 -8.37 -15.85 42.36
C LEU A 337 -9.18 -15.22 43.51
N ALA A 338 -8.72 -14.11 44.09
CA ALA A 338 -9.46 -13.39 45.11
C ALA A 338 -10.80 -12.84 44.58
N LYS A 339 -10.80 -12.33 43.34
CA LYS A 339 -12.01 -11.88 42.65
C LYS A 339 -13.01 -13.03 42.46
N LEU A 340 -12.51 -14.21 42.09
CA LEU A 340 -13.32 -15.43 41.99
C LEU A 340 -13.88 -15.86 43.34
N TYR A 341 -13.07 -15.89 44.40
CA TYR A 341 -13.55 -16.20 45.76
C TYR A 341 -14.62 -15.23 46.23
N TYR A 342 -14.45 -13.93 45.98
CA TYR A 342 -15.46 -12.92 46.29
C TYR A 342 -16.76 -13.19 45.52
N ARG A 343 -16.69 -13.48 44.22
CA ARG A 343 -17.85 -13.83 43.38
C ARG A 343 -18.59 -15.06 43.90
N LEU A 344 -17.89 -16.02 44.51
CA LEU A 344 -18.43 -17.24 45.11
C LEU A 344 -18.84 -17.09 46.57
N GLU A 345 -18.82 -15.86 47.12
CA GLU A 345 -19.12 -15.56 48.53
C GLU A 345 -18.18 -16.29 49.54
N MET A 346 -16.99 -16.70 49.09
CA MET A 346 -15.92 -17.28 49.91
C MET A 346 -15.05 -16.17 50.51
N ILE A 347 -15.66 -15.32 51.34
CA ILE A 347 -15.10 -14.02 51.76
C ILE A 347 -13.78 -14.13 52.55
N ASP A 348 -13.63 -15.13 53.43
CA ASP A 348 -12.40 -15.29 54.20
C ASP A 348 -11.20 -15.68 53.31
N TYR A 349 -11.42 -16.55 52.31
CA TYR A 349 -10.40 -16.91 51.33
C TYR A 349 -10.03 -15.72 50.42
N ALA A 350 -11.01 -14.90 50.05
CA ALA A 350 -10.76 -13.67 49.30
C ALA A 350 -9.89 -12.69 50.11
N ASP A 351 -10.20 -12.47 51.39
CA ASP A 351 -9.40 -11.61 52.28
C ASP A 351 -7.97 -12.12 52.48
N GLU A 352 -7.80 -13.42 52.77
CA GLU A 352 -6.49 -14.04 52.91
C GLU A 352 -5.65 -13.88 51.64
N THR A 353 -6.25 -14.17 50.48
CA THR A 353 -5.57 -14.07 49.18
C THR A 353 -5.17 -12.62 48.86
N LEU A 354 -6.01 -11.63 49.15
CA LEU A 354 -5.70 -10.21 48.93
C LEU A 354 -4.62 -9.68 49.88
N ASN A 355 -4.60 -10.15 51.12
CA ASN A 355 -3.59 -9.74 52.10
C ASN A 355 -2.23 -10.39 51.86
N ALA A 356 -2.18 -11.47 51.07
CA ALA A 356 -0.93 -12.10 50.61
C ALA A 356 -0.27 -11.36 49.43
N ILE A 357 -0.99 -10.47 48.74
CA ILE A 357 -0.45 -9.68 47.62
C ILE A 357 0.40 -8.53 48.16
N ASP A 358 1.65 -8.39 47.68
CA ASP A 358 2.48 -7.23 47.99
C ASP A 358 1.96 -5.97 47.28
N ILE A 359 1.38 -5.06 48.06
CA ILE A 359 0.84 -3.78 47.60
C ILE A 359 1.90 -2.96 46.86
N GLY A 360 3.18 -3.05 47.23
CA GLY A 360 4.25 -2.30 46.56
C GLY A 360 4.42 -2.67 45.07
N SER A 361 4.05 -3.89 44.70
CA SER A 361 4.15 -4.41 43.33
C SER A 361 2.84 -4.34 42.53
N PHE A 362 1.72 -4.12 43.22
CA PHE A 362 0.37 -4.34 42.68
C PHE A 362 -0.64 -3.33 43.27
N ASP A 363 -0.38 -2.05 43.02
CA ASP A 363 -1.19 -0.92 43.49
C ASP A 363 -1.99 -0.30 42.33
N TYR A 364 -3.27 -0.68 42.20
CA TYR A 364 -4.17 -0.07 41.22
C TYR A 364 -5.63 -0.06 41.72
N PRO A 365 -6.51 0.77 41.12
CA PRO A 365 -7.86 1.01 41.64
C PRO A 365 -8.70 -0.26 41.83
N GLY A 366 -8.61 -1.21 40.89
CA GLY A 366 -9.41 -2.44 40.95
C GLY A 366 -9.04 -3.38 42.11
N PHE A 367 -7.77 -3.39 42.52
CA PHE A 367 -7.34 -4.12 43.72
C PHE A 367 -7.95 -3.54 44.99
N HIS A 368 -7.89 -2.21 45.16
CA HIS A 368 -8.45 -1.54 46.35
C HIS A 368 -9.96 -1.60 46.41
N ALA A 369 -10.64 -1.56 45.26
CA ALA A 369 -12.08 -1.74 45.21
C ALA A 369 -12.51 -3.13 45.66
N LEU A 370 -11.85 -4.18 45.15
CA LEU A 370 -12.12 -5.55 45.59
C LEU A 370 -11.85 -5.73 47.10
N LYS A 371 -10.76 -5.15 47.61
CA LYS A 371 -10.44 -5.14 49.04
C LYS A 371 -11.52 -4.42 49.88
N GLY A 372 -12.01 -3.28 49.39
CA GLY A 372 -13.13 -2.57 49.99
C GLY A 372 -14.41 -3.40 50.03
N CYS A 373 -14.74 -4.07 48.92
CA CYS A 373 -15.89 -4.97 48.83
C CYS A 373 -15.79 -6.15 49.81
N VAL A 374 -14.60 -6.76 49.94
CA VAL A 374 -14.34 -7.84 50.90
C VAL A 374 -14.48 -7.34 52.34
N TYR A 375 -13.92 -6.19 52.70
CA TYR A 375 -14.08 -5.62 54.04
C TYR A 375 -15.52 -5.24 54.36
N ASP A 376 -16.26 -4.72 53.40
CA ASP A 376 -17.67 -4.38 53.60
C ASP A 376 -18.52 -5.63 53.87
N ARG A 377 -18.29 -6.72 53.11
CA ARG A 377 -18.92 -8.03 53.37
C ARG A 377 -18.61 -8.57 54.77
N ARG A 378 -17.46 -8.24 55.36
CA ARG A 378 -17.08 -8.61 56.74
C ARG A 378 -17.55 -7.61 57.80
N SER A 379 -18.36 -6.61 57.44
CA SER A 379 -18.80 -5.51 58.32
C SER A 379 -17.64 -4.65 58.87
N GLN A 380 -16.47 -4.68 58.21
CA GLN A 380 -15.31 -3.86 58.55
C GLN A 380 -15.38 -2.50 57.84
N HIS A 381 -16.47 -1.76 58.08
CA HIS A 381 -16.82 -0.57 57.30
C HIS A 381 -15.73 0.52 57.29
N LYS A 382 -14.95 0.66 58.37
CA LYS A 382 -13.84 1.63 58.40
C LYS A 382 -12.74 1.30 57.39
N GLN A 383 -12.32 0.03 57.33
CA GLN A 383 -11.31 -0.44 56.39
C GLN A 383 -11.84 -0.47 54.95
N ALA A 384 -13.13 -0.78 54.79
CA ALA A 384 -13.83 -0.70 53.51
C ALA A 384 -13.78 0.72 52.93
N VAL A 385 -14.16 1.73 53.72
CA VAL A 385 -14.10 3.14 53.32
C VAL A 385 -12.68 3.58 52.95
N GLU A 386 -11.66 3.16 53.72
CA GLU A 386 -10.27 3.46 53.39
C GLU A 386 -9.83 2.86 52.06
N SER A 387 -10.23 1.62 51.78
CA SER A 387 -9.90 0.93 50.54
C SER A 387 -10.65 1.54 49.35
N PHE A 388 -11.95 1.82 49.49
CA PHE A 388 -12.72 2.51 48.45
C PHE A 388 -12.16 3.89 48.13
N LYS A 389 -11.68 4.65 49.12
CA LYS A 389 -11.02 5.94 48.88
C LYS A 389 -9.81 5.84 47.96
N LYS A 390 -9.08 4.73 47.99
CA LYS A 390 -7.94 4.46 47.10
C LYS A 390 -8.36 4.04 45.69
N ALA A 391 -9.63 3.69 45.49
CA ALA A 391 -10.18 3.30 44.19
C ALA A 391 -10.97 4.41 43.48
N LEU A 392 -11.34 5.50 44.17
CA LEU A 392 -12.30 6.53 43.73
C LEU A 392 -12.00 7.21 42.38
N ASP A 393 -10.75 7.23 41.91
CA ASP A 393 -10.34 7.93 40.68
C ASP A 393 -10.53 7.09 39.39
N ALA A 394 -11.18 5.92 39.47
CA ALA A 394 -11.43 5.02 38.31
C ALA A 394 -12.93 4.89 37.98
N ASP A 395 -13.29 4.77 36.70
CA ASP A 395 -14.69 4.79 36.23
C ASP A 395 -15.45 3.47 36.44
N ASP A 396 -14.77 2.30 36.45
CA ASP A 396 -15.35 0.99 36.77
C ASP A 396 -14.32 0.13 37.52
N HIS A 397 -14.70 -0.37 38.69
CA HIS A 397 -13.76 -0.82 39.70
C HIS A 397 -13.56 -2.35 39.79
N LEU A 398 -14.45 -3.16 39.20
CA LEU A 398 -14.34 -4.62 39.27
C LEU A 398 -14.36 -5.31 37.91
N LEU A 399 -14.76 -4.61 36.84
CA LEU A 399 -14.53 -5.09 35.49
C LEU A 399 -13.04 -5.06 35.19
N VAL A 400 -12.50 -6.18 34.69
CA VAL A 400 -11.11 -6.23 34.22
C VAL A 400 -11.20 -6.20 32.69
N PRO A 401 -10.95 -5.06 32.05
CA PRO A 401 -11.09 -4.94 30.60
C PRO A 401 -9.96 -5.67 29.89
N TYR A 402 -10.12 -5.85 28.59
CA TYR A 402 -9.03 -6.19 27.69
C TYR A 402 -8.42 -4.93 27.12
N CYS A 403 -7.12 -4.98 26.87
CA CYS A 403 -6.42 -3.92 26.15
C CYS A 403 -5.44 -4.50 25.13
N CYS A 404 -5.33 -3.81 23.99
CA CYS A 404 -4.38 -4.13 22.96
C CYS A 404 -2.96 -3.65 23.32
N SER A 405 -2.03 -4.59 23.49
CA SER A 405 -0.61 -4.33 23.77
C SER A 405 0.12 -3.48 22.70
N HIS A 406 -0.43 -3.39 21.49
CA HIS A 406 0.16 -2.61 20.40
C HIS A 406 -0.35 -1.17 20.27
N CYS A 407 -1.62 -0.89 20.60
CA CYS A 407 -2.23 0.43 20.33
C CYS A 407 -3.01 1.00 21.51
N GLY A 408 -3.10 0.29 22.64
CA GLY A 408 -3.79 0.75 23.83
C GLY A 408 -5.32 0.79 23.70
N GLU A 409 -5.90 0.17 22.67
CA GLU A 409 -7.36 0.08 22.50
C GLU A 409 -7.97 -0.82 23.58
N PHE A 410 -8.97 -0.31 24.29
CA PHE A 410 -9.70 -1.03 25.35
C PHE A 410 -10.94 -1.72 24.79
N SER A 411 -11.32 -2.86 25.39
CA SER A 411 -12.57 -3.56 25.09
C SER A 411 -13.05 -4.39 26.28
N ASP A 412 -14.36 -4.43 26.49
CA ASP A 412 -14.97 -5.26 27.54
C ASP A 412 -14.99 -6.75 27.18
N SER A 413 -14.88 -7.05 25.88
CA SER A 413 -14.87 -8.41 25.34
C SER A 413 -13.54 -8.74 24.70
N TRP A 414 -13.08 -9.98 24.87
CA TRP A 414 -11.88 -10.44 24.18
C TRP A 414 -12.15 -10.65 22.68
N SER A 415 -11.16 -10.31 21.84
CA SER A 415 -11.16 -10.60 20.40
C SER A 415 -9.77 -11.07 19.97
N GLY A 416 -9.71 -12.00 19.02
CA GLY A 416 -8.45 -12.49 18.48
C GLY A 416 -7.71 -11.49 17.59
N ARG A 417 -8.41 -10.44 17.13
CA ARG A 417 -7.86 -9.36 16.32
C ARG A 417 -8.31 -8.03 16.89
N CYS A 418 -7.38 -7.13 17.18
CA CYS A 418 -7.68 -5.83 17.77
C CYS A 418 -8.62 -5.02 16.87
N PRO A 419 -9.72 -4.46 17.40
CA PRO A 419 -10.64 -3.65 16.60
C PRO A 419 -10.00 -2.35 16.09
N GLY A 420 -9.08 -1.75 16.84
CA GLY A 420 -8.33 -0.54 16.47
C GLY A 420 -7.22 -0.80 15.45
N CYS A 421 -6.11 -1.43 15.87
CA CYS A 421 -4.92 -1.61 15.02
C CYS A 421 -4.91 -2.86 14.13
N LYS A 422 -5.92 -3.74 14.24
CA LYS A 422 -6.03 -4.97 13.44
C LYS A 422 -4.91 -6.01 13.63
N ASN A 423 -4.03 -5.86 14.62
CA ASN A 423 -3.07 -6.89 15.01
C ASN A 423 -3.76 -8.10 15.67
N TRP A 424 -3.22 -9.28 15.43
CA TRP A 424 -3.64 -10.53 16.07
C TRP A 424 -2.93 -10.74 17.41
N ASN A 425 -3.56 -11.49 18.32
CA ASN A 425 -3.00 -11.88 19.63
C ASN A 425 -2.51 -10.71 20.50
N SER A 426 -3.02 -9.51 20.25
CA SER A 426 -2.59 -8.30 20.95
C SER A 426 -3.47 -7.94 22.13
N LEU A 427 -4.72 -8.42 22.17
CA LEU A 427 -5.66 -8.18 23.26
C LEU A 427 -5.32 -9.08 24.44
N MET A 428 -4.89 -8.45 25.53
CA MET A 428 -4.57 -9.07 26.81
C MET A 428 -5.47 -8.53 27.91
N LEU A 429 -5.68 -9.34 28.95
CA LEU A 429 -6.44 -8.93 30.13
C LEU A 429 -5.64 -7.84 30.89
N ASP A 430 -6.19 -6.64 31.03
CA ASP A 430 -5.50 -5.48 31.62
C ASP A 430 -5.55 -5.50 33.15
N VAL A 431 -4.86 -6.47 33.73
CA VAL A 431 -4.67 -6.54 35.18
C VAL A 431 -3.51 -5.63 35.57
N ASN A 432 -3.75 -4.67 36.46
CA ASN A 432 -2.80 -3.66 36.94
C ASN A 432 -2.53 -2.47 35.98
N GLU A 433 -3.51 -2.10 35.15
CA GLU A 433 -3.43 -0.94 34.23
C GLU A 433 -2.15 -0.89 33.37
N VAL A 434 -1.64 -2.06 32.97
CA VAL A 434 -0.38 -2.21 32.22
C VAL A 434 -0.44 -1.43 30.90
N CYS A 435 -1.63 -1.31 30.34
CA CYS A 435 -1.86 -0.54 29.12
C CYS A 435 -1.93 0.99 29.30
N LYS A 436 -1.98 1.52 30.53
CA LYS A 436 -2.08 2.98 30.78
C LYS A 436 -0.74 3.72 30.75
N VAL A 437 0.38 3.05 30.51
CA VAL A 437 1.68 3.73 30.35
C VAL A 437 1.82 4.20 28.90
N ASP A 438 1.90 5.54 28.71
CA ASP A 438 2.07 6.31 27.46
C ASP A 438 0.85 6.94 26.76
N LYS A 439 -0.08 7.53 27.54
CA LYS A 439 -0.95 8.62 27.01
C LYS A 439 -0.44 10.05 27.30
N ARG A 440 0.76 10.23 27.86
CA ARG A 440 1.29 11.57 28.23
C ARG A 440 2.36 12.17 27.31
N GLN A 441 2.67 11.60 26.14
CA GLN A 441 3.71 12.16 25.24
C GLN A 441 3.27 12.47 23.80
N SER A 442 1.97 12.48 23.47
CA SER A 442 1.50 12.84 22.12
C SER A 442 0.58 14.06 22.06
N SER A 443 0.61 14.92 23.08
CA SER A 443 -0.03 16.24 23.06
C SER A 443 0.96 17.30 23.52
N SER A 444 1.94 17.57 22.66
CA SER A 444 2.81 18.75 22.70
C SER A 444 2.86 19.38 21.33
#